data_AF-A0A7X7S5N3-F1
#
_entry.id   AF-A0A7X7S5N3-F1
#
_cell.length_a   1.000
_cell.length_b   1.000
_cell.length_c   1.000
_cell.angle_alpha   90.00
_cell.angle_beta   90.00
_cell.angle_gamma   90.00
#
_symmetry.space_group_name_H-M   'P 1'
#
loop_
_entity.id
_entity.type
_entity.pdbx_description
1 polymer ?
#
loop_
_entity_poly.entity_id
_entity_poly.type
_entity_poly.pdbx_seq_one_letter_code
_entity_poly.pdbx_strand_id
1 'polypeptide(L)'
;MNGELLVKRRRIPEIDLLRGIALCLMMFHHTIGDLYDIYGVEAVAFQYDSWFYQVGRPIVLAVFLGVSGISSRFSRNSMKRGIRMVLFSIAATALTIFVDGFTDVGIILFNVIHVVALSTVVYAAVEKWAQRQEWIPSQFPRPQDKPKETVYQPHYFTGVLIILGSIGIFIAPMIEPVLPQWSNNPFL
;
A
#
# COMPACT_ATOMS: atom_id res chain seq x y z
N MET A 1 27.56 -34.87 -0.13
CA MET A 1 26.13 -34.66 -0.46
C MET A 1 25.76 -33.27 0.03
N ASN A 2 25.91 -32.26 -0.84
CA ASN A 2 25.70 -30.87 -0.46
C ASN A 2 24.20 -30.60 -0.54
N GLY A 3 23.53 -30.68 0.61
CA GLY A 3 22.15 -30.27 0.77
C GLY A 3 22.06 -28.76 0.61
N GLU A 4 21.91 -28.29 -0.63
CA GLU A 4 21.40 -26.95 -0.86
C GLU A 4 20.02 -26.88 -0.22
N LEU A 5 19.95 -26.16 0.89
CA LEU A 5 18.72 -25.72 1.52
C LEU A 5 17.92 -24.96 0.46
N LEU A 6 17.03 -25.67 -0.22
CA LEU A 6 15.93 -25.06 -0.96
C LEU A 6 15.09 -24.31 0.07
N VAL A 7 15.44 -23.05 0.33
CA VAL A 7 14.65 -22.13 1.16
C VAL A 7 13.36 -21.88 0.38
N LYS A 8 12.42 -22.80 0.52
CA LYS A 8 11.06 -22.65 0.04
C LYS A 8 10.47 -21.51 0.84
N ARG A 9 10.51 -20.29 0.28
CA ARG A 9 9.88 -19.10 0.88
C ARG A 9 8.39 -19.38 1.01
N ARG A 10 8.00 -19.82 2.20
CA ARG A 10 6.61 -20.01 2.62
C ARG A 10 6.03 -18.63 2.90
N ARG A 11 4.76 -18.41 2.57
CA ARG A 11 4.03 -17.23 3.05
C ARG A 11 4.13 -17.20 4.57
N ILE A 12 4.46 -16.02 5.12
CA ILE A 12 4.62 -15.78 6.55
C ILE A 12 3.24 -15.33 7.07
N PRO A 13 2.48 -16.20 7.76
CA PRO A 13 1.11 -15.88 8.17
C PRO A 13 1.01 -14.66 9.08
N GLU A 14 2.07 -14.38 9.85
CA GLU A 14 2.16 -13.25 10.78
C GLU A 14 2.12 -11.91 10.04
N ILE A 15 2.78 -11.83 8.87
CA ILE A 15 2.77 -10.62 8.02
C ILE A 15 1.39 -10.43 7.40
N ASP A 16 0.75 -11.53 6.97
CA ASP A 16 -0.61 -11.47 6.42
C ASP A 16 -1.65 -11.06 7.48
N LEU A 17 -1.49 -11.53 8.74
CA LEU A 17 -2.32 -11.13 9.88
C LEU A 17 -2.12 -9.65 10.23
N LEU A 18 -0.86 -9.20 10.34
CA LEU A 18 -0.54 -7.81 10.65
C LEU A 18 -1.10 -6.86 9.58
N ARG A 19 -1.10 -7.29 8.32
CA ARG A 19 -1.72 -6.55 7.22
C ARG A 19 -3.24 -6.42 7.40
N GLY A 20 -3.89 -7.51 7.81
CA GLY A 20 -5.32 -7.53 8.12
C GLY A 20 -5.65 -6.55 9.25
N ILE A 21 -4.88 -6.58 10.33
CA ILE A 21 -5.04 -5.67 11.48
C ILE A 21 -4.86 -4.22 11.04
N ALA A 22 -3.81 -3.90 10.27
CA ALA A 22 -3.57 -2.55 9.79
C ALA A 22 -4.71 -2.03 8.89
N LEU A 23 -5.30 -2.90 8.06
CA LEU A 23 -6.46 -2.54 7.24
C LEU A 23 -7.71 -2.29 8.09
N CYS A 24 -7.96 -3.10 9.13
CA CYS A 24 -9.05 -2.87 10.07
C CYS A 24 -8.88 -1.53 10.79
N LEU A 25 -7.67 -1.20 11.28
CA LEU A 25 -7.39 0.08 11.93
C LEU A 25 -7.62 1.27 10.99
N MET A 26 -7.23 1.14 9.72
CA MET A 26 -7.49 2.17 8.71
C MET A 26 -8.99 2.37 8.46
N MET A 27 -9.77 1.28 8.40
CA MET A 27 -11.23 1.36 8.29
C MET A 27 -11.84 2.05 9.51
N PHE A 28 -11.45 1.67 10.72
CA PHE A 28 -11.91 2.32 11.95
C PHE A 28 -11.59 3.82 11.95
N HIS A 29 -10.38 4.20 11.56
CA HIS A 29 -9.98 5.59 11.47
C HIS A 29 -10.88 6.40 10.52
N HIS A 30 -11.20 5.87 9.35
CA HIS A 30 -12.11 6.54 8.42
C HIS A 30 -13.55 6.56 8.93
N THR A 31 -14.06 5.45 9.48
CA THR A 31 -15.41 5.41 10.07
C THR A 31 -15.58 6.42 11.20
N ILE A 32 -14.56 6.61 12.04
CA ILE A 32 -14.59 7.60 13.10
C ILE A 32 -14.60 9.03 12.53
N GLY A 33 -13.83 9.28 11.46
CA GLY A 33 -13.86 10.56 10.74
C GLY A 33 -15.24 10.85 10.17
N ASP A 34 -15.84 9.88 9.47
CA ASP A 34 -17.19 10.00 8.92
C ASP A 34 -18.25 10.22 10.03
N LEU A 35 -18.08 9.61 11.21
CA LEU A 35 -18.98 9.80 12.34
C LEU A 35 -18.91 11.22 12.92
N TYR A 36 -17.73 11.84 12.89
CA TYR A 36 -17.58 13.24 13.27
C TYR A 36 -18.08 14.18 12.18
N ASP A 37 -17.61 14.01 10.94
CA ASP A 37 -17.86 14.93 9.82
C ASP A 37 -19.33 14.89 9.35
N ILE A 38 -19.99 13.73 9.37
CA ILE A 38 -21.38 13.56 8.91
C ILE A 38 -22.38 13.66 10.07
N TYR A 39 -22.07 13.07 11.22
CA TYR A 39 -23.02 12.95 12.34
C TYR A 39 -22.70 13.86 13.53
N GLY A 40 -21.60 14.62 13.50
CA GLY A 40 -21.27 15.60 14.54
C GLY A 40 -20.96 15.00 15.92
N VAL A 41 -20.53 13.73 15.99
CA VAL A 41 -20.31 13.05 17.27
C VAL A 41 -19.04 13.56 17.95
N GLU A 42 -19.16 14.49 18.89
CA GLU A 42 -18.01 15.10 19.59
C GLU A 42 -17.18 14.10 20.41
N ALA A 43 -17.76 12.97 20.83
CA ALA A 43 -17.04 11.92 21.56
C ALA A 43 -15.83 11.35 20.78
N VAL A 44 -15.81 11.54 19.45
CA VAL A 44 -14.71 11.10 18.58
C VAL A 44 -13.82 12.24 18.07
N ALA A 45 -13.99 13.46 18.58
CA ALA A 45 -13.21 14.63 18.18
C ALA A 45 -11.69 14.49 18.47
N PHE A 46 -11.30 13.58 19.36
CA PHE A 46 -9.89 13.26 19.66
C PHE A 46 -9.08 12.87 18.40
N GLN A 47 -9.76 12.43 17.34
CA GLN A 47 -9.13 12.11 16.05
C GLN A 47 -8.55 13.33 15.32
N TYR A 48 -9.01 14.54 15.66
CA TYR A 48 -8.53 15.81 15.11
C TYR A 48 -7.51 16.49 16.02
N ASP A 49 -7.24 15.92 17.20
CA ASP A 49 -6.17 16.44 18.06
C ASP A 49 -4.82 16.29 17.38
N SER A 50 -3.96 17.29 17.59
CA SER A 50 -2.63 17.37 16.97
C SER A 50 -1.78 16.11 17.19
N TRP A 51 -1.86 15.48 18.37
CA TRP A 51 -1.12 14.27 18.68
C TRP A 51 -1.59 13.07 17.82
N PHE A 52 -2.89 12.91 17.60
CA PHE A 52 -3.42 11.80 16.81
C PHE A 52 -3.22 12.06 15.31
N TYR A 53 -3.42 13.30 14.88
CA TYR A 53 -3.28 13.70 13.49
C TYR A 53 -1.82 13.60 13.01
N GLN A 54 -0.86 14.11 13.79
CA GLN A 54 0.55 14.16 13.38
C GLN A 54 1.33 12.88 13.70
N VAL A 55 0.89 12.07 14.67
CA VAL A 55 1.63 10.87 15.10
C VAL A 55 0.84 9.60 14.86
N GLY A 56 -0.44 9.57 15.27
CA GLY A 56 -1.30 8.39 15.12
C GLY A 56 -1.52 8.00 13.66
N ARG A 57 -2.00 8.95 12.83
CA ARG A 57 -2.29 8.70 11.41
C ARG A 57 -1.07 8.22 10.62
N PRO A 58 0.11 8.87 10.71
CA PRO A 58 1.27 8.45 9.92
C PRO A 58 1.82 7.08 10.34
N ILE A 59 1.73 6.72 11.63
CA ILE A 59 2.17 5.40 12.10
C ILE A 59 1.29 4.30 11.49
N VAL A 60 -0.03 4.45 11.56
CA VAL A 60 -0.96 3.46 10.99
C VAL A 60 -0.76 3.36 9.48
N LEU A 61 -0.56 4.49 8.79
CA LEU A 61 -0.27 4.53 7.36
C LEU A 61 1.06 3.85 7.02
N ALA A 62 2.12 4.11 7.79
CA ALA A 62 3.45 3.52 7.59
C ALA A 62 3.43 1.99 7.79
N VAL A 63 2.74 1.51 8.84
CA VAL A 63 2.57 0.07 9.08
C VAL A 63 1.75 -0.54 7.95
N PHE A 64 0.64 0.07 7.56
CA PHE A 64 -0.22 -0.43 6.49
C PHE A 64 0.52 -0.55 5.15
N LEU A 65 1.24 0.49 4.75
CA LEU A 65 2.01 0.52 3.50
C LEU A 65 3.22 -0.43 3.57
N GLY A 66 3.96 -0.44 4.68
CA GLY A 66 5.12 -1.30 4.87
C GLY A 66 4.77 -2.79 4.79
N VAL A 67 3.75 -3.22 5.55
CA VAL A 67 3.32 -4.62 5.57
C VAL A 67 2.65 -5.00 4.24
N SER A 68 1.91 -4.09 3.60
CA SER A 68 1.35 -4.31 2.25
C SER A 68 2.44 -4.47 1.18
N GLY A 69 3.55 -3.73 1.29
CA GLY A 69 4.72 -3.87 0.41
C GLY A 69 5.42 -5.22 0.62
N ILE A 70 5.73 -5.57 1.88
CA ILE A 70 6.43 -6.81 2.23
C ILE A 70 5.61 -8.04 1.82
N SER A 71 4.29 -8.05 2.08
CA SER A 71 3.40 -9.16 1.69
C SER A 71 3.29 -9.34 0.17
N SER A 72 3.43 -8.27 -0.62
CA SER A 72 3.32 -8.33 -2.09
C SER A 72 4.43 -9.16 -2.73
N ARG A 73 5.60 -9.23 -2.08
CA ARG A 73 6.74 -10.06 -2.49
C ARG A 73 6.50 -11.57 -2.32
N PHE A 74 5.59 -11.97 -1.44
CA PHE A 74 5.24 -13.38 -1.24
C PHE A 74 4.08 -13.84 -2.15
N SER A 75 3.59 -12.97 -3.03
CA SER A 75 2.47 -13.27 -3.92
C SER A 75 2.95 -13.86 -5.24
N ARG A 76 2.53 -15.10 -5.52
CA ARG A 76 2.79 -15.80 -6.80
C ARG A 76 2.17 -15.12 -8.03
N ASN A 77 1.20 -14.22 -7.83
CA ASN A 77 0.52 -13.51 -8.92
C ASN A 77 0.18 -12.07 -8.54
N SER A 78 1.22 -11.28 -8.23
CA SER A 78 1.16 -9.85 -7.89
C SER A 78 0.36 -9.05 -8.94
N MET A 79 0.55 -9.33 -10.23
CA MET A 79 -0.16 -8.65 -11.33
C MET A 79 -1.68 -8.87 -11.33
N LYS A 80 -2.17 -10.13 -11.26
CA LYS A 80 -3.61 -10.39 -11.21
C LYS A 80 -4.27 -9.78 -9.98
N ARG A 81 -3.55 -9.78 -8.85
CA ARG A 81 -4.02 -9.13 -7.61
C ARG A 81 -4.10 -7.61 -7.78
N GLY A 82 -3.07 -6.98 -8.34
CA GLY A 82 -3.04 -5.54 -8.60
C GLY A 82 -4.19 -5.07 -9.49
N ILE A 83 -4.44 -5.78 -10.60
CA ILE A 83 -5.55 -5.45 -11.51
C ILE A 83 -6.91 -5.54 -10.81
N ARG A 84 -7.16 -6.58 -10.00
CA ARG A 84 -8.41 -6.67 -9.22
C ARG A 84 -8.56 -5.51 -8.24
N MET A 85 -7.47 -5.07 -7.63
CA MET A 85 -7.48 -3.93 -6.72
C MET A 85 -7.76 -2.60 -7.44
N VAL A 86 -7.25 -2.42 -8.66
CA VAL A 86 -7.55 -1.24 -9.49
C VAL A 86 -9.03 -1.23 -9.89
N LEU A 87 -9.57 -2.38 -10.31
CA LEU A 87 -11.00 -2.48 -10.61
C LEU A 87 -11.87 -2.15 -9.39
N PHE A 88 -11.48 -2.63 -8.21
CA PHE A 88 -12.16 -2.32 -6.97
C PHE A 88 -12.06 -0.84 -6.59
N SER A 89 -10.90 -0.20 -6.80
CA SER A 89 -10.74 1.22 -6.48
C SER A 89 -11.61 2.10 -7.38
N ILE A 90 -11.66 1.79 -8.69
CA ILE A 90 -12.55 2.48 -9.64
C ILE A 90 -14.01 2.28 -9.25
N ALA A 91 -14.40 1.05 -8.89
CA ALA A 91 -15.76 0.76 -8.43
C ALA A 91 -16.12 1.54 -7.15
N ALA A 92 -15.18 1.70 -6.22
CA ALA A 92 -15.37 2.50 -5.02
C ALA A 92 -15.62 3.98 -5.36
N THR A 93 -14.88 4.56 -6.33
CA THR A 93 -15.12 5.93 -6.79
C THR A 93 -16.43 6.07 -7.57
N ALA A 94 -16.82 5.08 -8.38
CA ALA A 94 -18.13 5.07 -9.02
C ALA A 94 -19.27 5.03 -7.99
N LEU A 95 -19.09 4.26 -6.91
CA LEU A 95 -20.05 4.18 -5.82
C LEU A 95 -20.15 5.50 -5.07
N THR A 96 -19.04 6.20 -4.80
CA THR A 96 -19.09 7.50 -4.13
C THR A 96 -19.79 8.55 -5.00
N ILE A 97 -19.54 8.59 -6.31
CA ILE A 97 -20.29 9.45 -7.25
C ILE A 97 -21.79 9.13 -7.23
N PHE A 98 -22.13 7.84 -7.23
CA PHE A 98 -23.53 7.41 -7.20
C PHE A 98 -24.24 7.84 -5.92
N VAL A 99 -23.61 7.65 -4.76
CA VAL A 99 -24.16 8.05 -3.45
C VAL A 99 -24.28 9.56 -3.34
N ASP A 100 -23.26 10.30 -3.78
CA ASP A 100 -23.26 11.76 -3.75
C ASP A 100 -24.45 12.36 -4.51
N GLY A 101 -24.85 11.76 -5.64
CA GLY A 101 -26.04 12.16 -6.38
C GLY A 101 -27.37 12.09 -5.60
N PHE A 102 -27.39 11.46 -4.42
CA PHE A 102 -28.54 11.42 -3.52
C PHE A 102 -28.32 12.16 -2.20
N THR A 103 -27.07 12.38 -1.77
CA THR A 103 -26.76 12.83 -0.40
C THR A 103 -25.88 14.07 -0.31
N ASP A 104 -25.33 14.60 -1.41
CA ASP A 104 -24.44 15.78 -1.46
C ASP A 104 -23.30 15.74 -0.40
N VAL A 105 -22.72 14.55 -0.18
CA VAL A 105 -21.69 14.30 0.86
C VAL A 105 -20.25 14.47 0.33
N GLY A 106 -20.08 14.67 -0.97
CA GLY A 106 -18.81 14.87 -1.64
C GLY A 106 -18.25 13.63 -2.35
N ILE A 107 -17.45 13.89 -3.40
CA ILE A 107 -16.91 12.85 -4.29
C ILE A 107 -15.46 12.53 -3.93
N ILE A 108 -15.20 11.26 -3.62
CA ILE A 108 -13.83 10.76 -3.39
C ILE A 108 -13.22 10.25 -4.71
N LEU A 109 -12.49 11.13 -5.40
CA LEU A 109 -11.87 10.82 -6.70
C LEU A 109 -10.61 9.93 -6.59
N PHE A 110 -9.79 10.13 -5.56
CA PHE A 110 -8.50 9.43 -5.43
C PHE A 110 -8.18 9.08 -3.97
N ASN A 111 -8.63 7.89 -3.55
CA ASN A 111 -8.40 7.36 -2.20
C ASN A 111 -7.12 6.51 -2.10
N VAL A 112 -6.68 6.19 -0.87
CA VAL A 112 -5.57 5.28 -0.52
C VAL A 112 -5.61 3.96 -1.29
N ILE A 113 -6.80 3.42 -1.57
CA ILE A 113 -6.96 2.18 -2.34
C ILE A 113 -6.39 2.33 -3.77
N HIS A 114 -6.55 3.51 -4.40
CA HIS A 114 -5.95 3.79 -5.71
C HIS A 114 -4.43 3.76 -5.65
N VAL A 115 -3.85 4.40 -4.64
CA VAL A 115 -2.39 4.42 -4.44
C VAL A 115 -1.84 3.02 -4.22
N VAL A 116 -2.50 2.21 -3.38
CA VAL A 116 -2.04 0.83 -3.11
C VAL A 116 -2.26 -0.06 -4.34
N ALA A 117 -3.36 0.11 -5.08
CA ALA A 117 -3.63 -0.64 -6.29
C ALA A 117 -2.59 -0.34 -7.39
N LEU A 118 -2.34 0.95 -7.66
CA LEU A 118 -1.37 1.39 -8.66
C LEU A 118 0.05 0.99 -8.28
N SER A 119 0.47 1.20 -7.03
CA SER A 119 1.80 0.79 -6.57
C SER A 119 2.00 -0.74 -6.67
N THR A 120 0.97 -1.54 -6.41
CA THR A 120 1.02 -3.01 -6.59
C THR A 120 1.19 -3.39 -8.07
N VAL A 121 0.49 -2.71 -8.99
CA VAL A 121 0.62 -2.94 -10.43
C VAL A 121 2.00 -2.51 -10.94
N VAL A 122 2.48 -1.34 -10.53
CA VAL A 122 3.81 -0.82 -10.86
C VAL A 122 4.89 -1.78 -10.35
N TYR A 123 4.79 -2.24 -9.10
CA TYR A 123 5.70 -3.24 -8.56
C TYR A 123 5.74 -4.51 -9.40
N ALA A 124 4.56 -5.06 -9.76
CA ALA A 124 4.47 -6.25 -10.58
C ALA A 124 5.01 -6.04 -12.01
N ALA A 125 4.89 -4.83 -12.56
CA ALA A 125 5.44 -4.47 -13.87
C ALA A 125 6.97 -4.36 -13.83
N VAL A 126 7.52 -3.67 -12.82
CA VAL A 126 8.97 -3.56 -12.59
C VAL A 126 9.58 -4.92 -12.34
N GLU A 127 8.93 -5.77 -11.54
CA GLU A 127 9.36 -7.14 -11.29
C GLU A 127 9.45 -7.96 -12.59
N LYS A 128 8.41 -7.90 -13.44
CA LYS A 128 8.42 -8.59 -14.75
C LYS A 128 9.48 -8.02 -15.69
N TRP A 129 9.69 -6.72 -15.67
CA TRP A 129 10.70 -6.06 -16.51
C TRP A 129 12.11 -6.43 -16.08
N ALA A 130 12.40 -6.41 -14.77
CA ALA A 130 13.69 -6.85 -14.21
C ALA A 130 13.98 -8.33 -14.49
N GLN A 131 12.95 -9.19 -14.47
CA GLN A 131 13.07 -10.60 -14.89
C GLN A 131 13.39 -10.73 -16.38
N ARG A 132 12.78 -9.92 -17.25
CA ARG A 132 13.07 -9.90 -18.69
C ARG A 132 14.50 -9.46 -19.00
N GLN A 133 15.04 -8.53 -18.22
CA GLN A 133 16.42 -8.06 -18.34
C GLN A 133 17.43 -8.98 -17.64
N GLU A 134 16.99 -10.12 -17.10
CA GLU A 134 17.79 -11.09 -16.33
C GLU A 134 18.49 -10.49 -15.09
N TRP A 135 18.06 -9.30 -14.62
CA TRP A 135 18.61 -8.66 -13.41
C TRP A 135 18.24 -9.40 -12.13
N ILE A 136 17.11 -10.11 -12.16
CA ILE A 136 16.54 -10.83 -11.03
C ILE A 136 16.13 -12.22 -11.54
N PRO A 137 16.55 -13.32 -10.88
CA PRO A 137 16.07 -14.65 -11.22
C PRO A 137 14.56 -14.74 -10.98
N SER A 138 13.88 -15.51 -11.83
CA SER A 138 12.45 -15.75 -11.68
C SER A 138 12.17 -16.32 -10.28
N GLN A 139 11.32 -15.63 -9.50
CA GLN A 139 10.97 -16.07 -8.15
C GLN A 139 10.27 -17.44 -8.12
N PHE A 140 9.69 -17.86 -9.25
CA PHE A 140 9.08 -19.17 -9.45
C PHE A 140 9.62 -19.79 -10.74
N PRO A 141 10.79 -20.46 -10.70
CA PRO A 141 11.32 -21.18 -11.85
C PRO A 141 10.30 -22.22 -12.32
N ARG A 142 10.01 -22.26 -13.61
CA ARG A 142 9.23 -23.36 -14.18
C ARG A 142 10.11 -24.62 -14.18
N PRO A 143 9.53 -25.82 -14.04
CA PRO A 143 10.30 -27.07 -14.10
C PRO A 143 11.13 -27.26 -15.38
N GLN A 144 10.84 -26.49 -16.44
CA GLN A 144 11.53 -26.50 -17.72
C GLN A 144 12.70 -25.51 -17.80
N ASP A 145 12.87 -24.62 -16.82
CA ASP A 145 13.91 -23.60 -16.82
C ASP A 145 15.25 -24.24 -16.41
N LYS A 146 16.32 -24.02 -17.21
CA LYS A 146 17.66 -24.52 -16.88
C LYS A 146 18.17 -23.81 -15.61
N PRO A 147 18.82 -24.51 -14.66
CA PRO A 147 19.43 -23.87 -13.51
C PRO A 147 20.53 -22.93 -13.99
N LYS A 148 20.30 -21.62 -13.89
CA LYS A 148 21.31 -20.59 -14.16
C LYS A 148 21.99 -20.23 -12.84
N GLU A 149 23.32 -20.28 -12.82
CA GLU A 149 24.14 -19.90 -11.68
C GLU A 149 24.23 -18.36 -11.61
N THR A 150 23.15 -17.72 -11.15
CA THR A 150 23.14 -16.28 -10.90
C THR A 150 23.41 -16.03 -9.43
N VAL A 151 24.48 -15.30 -9.10
CA VAL A 151 24.75 -14.78 -7.74
C VAL A 151 23.78 -13.62 -7.48
N TYR A 152 22.51 -13.96 -7.25
CA TYR A 152 21.47 -13.00 -6.95
C TYR A 152 21.45 -12.73 -5.44
N GLN A 153 21.60 -11.46 -5.05
CA GLN A 153 21.51 -11.01 -3.66
C GLN A 153 20.16 -10.30 -3.40
N PRO A 154 19.08 -11.04 -3.12
CA PRO A 154 17.70 -10.54 -3.06
C PRO A 154 17.40 -9.46 -2.02
N HIS A 155 18.31 -9.21 -1.07
CA HIS A 155 18.08 -8.30 0.04
C HIS A 155 18.34 -6.83 -0.34
N TYR A 156 19.29 -6.53 -1.22
CA TYR A 156 19.63 -5.16 -1.59
C TYR A 156 18.53 -4.48 -2.40
N PHE A 157 18.00 -5.12 -3.44
CA PHE A 157 16.97 -4.49 -4.29
C PHE A 157 15.68 -4.16 -3.52
N THR A 158 15.24 -5.07 -2.66
CA THR A 158 14.07 -4.82 -1.80
C THR A 158 14.37 -3.80 -0.71
N GLY A 159 15.56 -3.85 -0.11
CA GLY A 159 16.00 -2.87 0.88
C GLY A 159 16.02 -1.46 0.31
N VAL A 160 16.56 -1.27 -0.89
CA VAL A 160 16.58 0.03 -1.59
C VAL A 160 15.16 0.54 -1.86
N LEU A 161 14.24 -0.31 -2.31
CA LEU A 161 12.85 0.08 -2.56
C LEU A 161 12.12 0.53 -1.29
N ILE A 162 12.35 -0.19 -0.17
CA ILE A 162 11.77 0.14 1.14
C ILE A 162 12.36 1.45 1.65
N ILE A 163 13.68 1.63 1.58
CA ILE A 163 14.35 2.86 2.02
C ILE A 163 13.84 4.06 1.21
N LEU A 164 13.77 3.95 -0.12
CA LEU A 164 13.20 5.01 -0.97
C LEU A 164 11.74 5.31 -0.62
N GLY A 165 10.93 4.27 -0.40
CA GLY A 165 9.52 4.44 0.00
C GLY A 165 9.36 5.10 1.36
N SER A 166 10.17 4.70 2.35
CA SER A 166 10.17 5.31 3.69
C SER A 166 10.61 6.77 3.63
N ILE A 167 11.67 7.08 2.87
CA ILE A 167 12.13 8.46 2.66
C ILE A 167 11.01 9.31 2.04
N GLY A 168 10.29 8.79 1.04
CA GLY A 168 9.16 9.50 0.43
C GLY A 168 8.05 9.86 1.42
N ILE A 169 7.74 8.99 2.38
CA ILE A 169 6.72 9.24 3.42
C ILE A 169 7.15 10.40 4.35
N PHE A 170 8.43 10.48 4.70
CA PHE A 170 8.94 11.56 5.57
C PHE A 170 9.18 12.87 4.82
N ILE A 171 9.44 12.81 3.51
CA ILE A 171 9.60 14.00 2.67
C ILE A 171 8.24 14.65 2.33
N ALA A 172 7.16 13.88 2.23
CA ALA A 172 5.82 14.40 1.92
C ALA A 172 5.40 15.62 2.79
N PRO A 173 5.49 15.58 4.13
CA PRO A 173 5.17 16.74 4.98
C PRO A 173 6.19 17.89 4.87
N MET A 174 7.39 17.67 4.31
CA MET A 174 8.35 18.76 4.02
C MET A 174 8.05 19.49 2.71
N ILE A 175 7.35 18.85 1.77
CA ILE A 175 6.97 19.45 0.48
C ILE A 175 5.62 20.18 0.59
N GLU A 176 4.80 19.79 1.55
CA GLU A 176 3.50 20.42 1.87
C GLU A 176 3.51 21.96 1.92
N PRO A 177 4.53 22.65 2.50
CA PRO A 177 4.59 24.12 2.50
C PRO A 177 4.87 24.75 1.13
N VAL A 178 5.36 23.96 0.17
CA VAL A 178 5.77 24.40 -1.17
C VAL A 178 4.69 24.09 -2.21
N LEU A 179 3.73 23.21 -1.88
CA LEU A 179 2.62 22.91 -2.77
C LEU A 179 1.65 24.09 -2.81
N PRO A 180 1.20 24.50 -4.01
CA PRO A 180 0.22 25.56 -4.11
C PRO A 180 -1.07 25.14 -3.40
N GLN A 181 -1.57 26.00 -2.52
CA GLN A 181 -2.75 25.76 -1.68
C GLN A 181 -4.03 25.75 -2.53
N TRP A 182 -4.26 24.65 -3.25
CA TRP A 182 -5.51 24.42 -3.99
C TRP A 182 -6.56 23.68 -3.15
N SER A 183 -6.24 23.34 -1.90
CA SER A 183 -7.08 22.56 -1.01
C SER A 183 -7.66 23.45 0.08
N ASN A 184 -8.97 23.66 0.08
CA ASN A 184 -9.71 24.34 1.15
C ASN A 184 -9.89 23.45 2.39
N ASN A 185 -8.98 22.52 2.65
CA ASN A 185 -9.01 21.70 3.86
C ASN A 185 -8.34 22.48 4.99
N PRO A 186 -9.06 22.83 6.07
CA PRO A 186 -8.50 23.58 7.20
C PRO A 186 -7.49 22.75 8.05
N PHE A 187 -7.12 21.56 7.58
CA PHE A 187 -6.27 20.59 8.29
C PHE A 187 -5.07 20.11 7.46
N LEU A 188 -4.77 20.75 6.33
CA LEU A 188 -3.46 20.71 5.68
C LEU A 188 -2.67 21.97 6.08
#